data_AF-A0A5P1F301-F1
#
_entry.id   AF-A0A5P1F301-F1
#
_cell.length_a   1.000
_cell.length_b   1.000
_cell.length_c   1.000
_cell.angle_alpha   90.00
_cell.angle_beta   90.00
_cell.angle_gamma   90.00
#
_symmetry.space_group_name_H-M   'P 1'
#
loop_
_entity.id
_entity.type
_entity.pdbx_description
1 polymer ?
#
loop_
_entity_poly.entity_id
_entity_poly.type
_entity_poly.pdbx_seq_one_letter_code
_entity_poly.pdbx_strand_id
1 'polypeptide(L)' 'MCTYGKKATTYTAMCSKLSDQSECENRVVVDGNLITSRGPGTSMEFALAIVDKFFDDALNLARSLVFV' A
#
# COMPACT_ATOMS: atom_id res chain seq x y z
N MET A 1 -10.07 -3.74 -12.50
CA MET A 1 -9.07 -2.72 -12.15
C MET A 1 -7.83 -3.10 -12.94
N CYS A 2 -7.57 -2.41 -14.05
CA CYS A 2 -6.50 -2.81 -14.97
C CYS A 2 -5.18 -2.19 -14.48
N THR A 3 -4.34 -3.00 -13.85
CA THR A 3 -2.96 -2.60 -13.53
C THR A 3 -2.08 -3.08 -14.69
N TYR A 4 -1.86 -2.21 -15.68
CA TYR A 4 -1.15 -2.52 -16.93
C TYR A 4 0.27 -3.05 -16.70
N GLY A 5 0.41 -4.35 -16.43
CA GLY A 5 1.68 -5.00 -16.08
C GLY A 5 2.23 -4.60 -14.71
N LYS A 6 1.40 -4.00 -13.84
CA LYS A 6 1.80 -3.53 -12.50
C LYS A 6 1.21 -4.41 -11.42
N LYS A 7 2.02 -4.66 -10.39
CA LYS A 7 1.61 -5.35 -9.17
C LYS A 7 0.81 -4.41 -8.28
N ALA A 8 -0.26 -4.93 -7.69
CA ALA A 8 -1.13 -4.16 -6.81
C ALA A 8 -1.90 -5.06 -5.85
N THR A 9 -2.31 -4.48 -4.72
CA THR A 9 -3.28 -5.06 -3.81
C THR A 9 -4.57 -4.22 -3.81
N THR A 10 -5.65 -4.73 -3.22
CA THR A 10 -6.93 -4.03 -3.13
C THR A 10 -7.74 -4.56 -1.95
N TYR A 11 -8.94 -4.02 -1.74
CA TYR A 11 -9.89 -4.56 -0.78
C TYR A 11 -10.23 -6.00 -1.11
N THR A 12 -10.26 -6.89 -0.12
CA THR A 12 -10.37 -8.35 -0.30
C THR A 12 -11.50 -8.75 -1.26
N ALA A 13 -12.68 -8.13 -1.17
CA ALA A 13 -13.82 -8.44 -2.04
C ALA A 13 -13.65 -7.98 -3.51
N MET A 14 -12.60 -7.19 -3.81
CA MET A 14 -12.29 -6.66 -5.13
C MET A 14 -11.08 -7.35 -5.77
N CYS A 15 -10.45 -8.32 -5.08
CA CYS A 15 -9.26 -9.02 -5.57
C CYS A 15 -9.46 -9.71 -6.93
N SER A 16 -10.63 -10.33 -7.14
CA SER A 16 -10.98 -10.95 -8.42
C SER A 16 -11.06 -9.97 -9.60
N LYS A 17 -11.05 -8.65 -9.34
CA LYS A 17 -11.03 -7.61 -10.37
C LYS A 17 -9.63 -7.16 -10.77
N LEU A 18 -8.58 -7.64 -10.10
CA LEU A 18 -7.19 -7.39 -10.52
C LEU A 18 -6.81 -8.34 -11.64
N SER A 19 -6.02 -7.83 -12.59
CA SER A 19 -5.43 -8.64 -13.66
C SER A 19 -4.38 -9.62 -13.13
N ASP A 20 -3.72 -9.26 -12.04
CA ASP A 20 -2.79 -10.12 -11.29
C ASP A 20 -3.19 -10.11 -9.81
N GLN A 21 -3.48 -11.29 -9.27
CA GLN A 21 -3.94 -11.50 -7.89
C GLN A 21 -2.79 -11.91 -6.94
N SER A 22 -1.55 -11.98 -7.44
CA SER A 22 -0.38 -12.46 -6.67
C SER A 22 -0.11 -11.67 -5.40
N GLU A 23 -0.53 -10.41 -5.35
CA GLU A 23 -0.26 -9.49 -4.23
C GLU A 23 -1.50 -9.19 -3.38
N CYS A 24 -2.61 -9.91 -3.58
CA CYS A 24 -3.89 -9.65 -2.92
C CYS A 24 -3.85 -9.73 -1.38
N GLU A 25 -2.97 -10.56 -0.84
CA GLU A 25 -2.82 -10.69 0.62
C GLU A 25 -1.87 -9.66 1.22
N ASN A 26 -1.04 -9.00 0.40
CA ASN A 26 -0.11 -7.98 0.87
C ASN A 26 -0.86 -6.74 1.31
N ARG A 27 -0.47 -6.21 2.48
CA ARG A 27 -1.13 -5.06 3.12
C ARG A 27 -0.91 -3.76 2.34
N VAL A 28 0.31 -3.58 1.84
CA VAL A 28 0.73 -2.48 0.95
C VAL A 28 1.64 -3.05 -0.13
N VAL A 29 1.47 -2.59 -1.37
CA VAL A 29 2.30 -2.95 -2.52
C VAL A 29 2.83 -1.68 -3.15
N VAL A 30 4.15 -1.63 -3.37
CA VAL A 30 4.86 -0.55 -4.07
C VAL A 30 5.45 -1.11 -5.36
N ASP A 31 4.94 -0.66 -6.51
CA ASP A 31 5.48 -0.99 -7.83
C ASP A 31 5.80 0.31 -8.60
N GLY A 32 7.06 0.73 -8.51
CA GLY A 32 7.51 2.00 -9.08
C GLY A 32 6.81 3.18 -8.42
N ASN A 33 5.88 3.81 -9.14
CA ASN A 33 5.09 4.95 -8.69
C ASN A 33 3.64 4.57 -8.35
N LEU A 34 3.29 3.28 -8.42
CA LEU A 34 2.00 2.78 -7.98
C LEU A 34 2.13 2.26 -6.54
N ILE A 35 1.42 2.89 -5.61
CA ILE A 35 1.29 2.42 -4.23
C ILE A 35 -0.18 2.05 -4.03
N THR A 36 -0.45 0.83 -3.56
CA THR A 36 -1.81 0.34 -3.27
C THR A 36 -1.86 -0.31 -1.89
N SER A 37 -3.04 -0.32 -1.25
CA SER A 37 -3.28 -0.96 0.04
C SER A 37 -4.64 -1.64 0.11
N ARG A 38 -4.84 -2.48 1.13
CA ARG A 38 -6.06 -3.31 1.26
C ARG A 38 -7.27 -2.57 1.82
N GLY A 39 -7.09 -1.50 2.56
CA GLY A 39 -8.21 -0.74 3.14
C GLY A 39 -7.91 -0.11 4.50
N PRO A 40 -8.95 0.17 5.31
CA PRO A 40 -8.81 0.98 6.54
C PRO A 40 -7.79 0.45 7.55
N GLY A 41 -7.72 -0.88 7.73
CA GLY A 41 -6.77 -1.50 8.65
C GLY A 41 -5.30 -1.45 8.19
N THR A 42 -5.03 -0.95 6.98
CA THR A 42 -3.70 -0.78 6.39
C THR A 42 -3.36 0.68 6.11
N SER A 43 -4.22 1.64 6.49
CA SER A 43 -4.05 3.05 6.16
C SER A 43 -2.77 3.67 6.73
N MET A 44 -2.35 3.27 7.94
CA MET A 44 -1.10 3.76 8.53
C MET A 44 0.12 3.28 7.73
N GLU A 45 0.20 1.98 7.41
CA GLU A 45 1.28 1.43 6.58
C GLU A 45 1.29 2.05 5.18
N PHE A 46 0.11 2.31 4.61
CA PHE A 46 -0.01 2.98 3.32
C PHE A 46 0.53 4.41 3.36
N ALA A 47 0.19 5.18 4.40
CA ALA A 47 0.72 6.53 4.60
C ALA A 47 2.25 6.52 4.80
N LEU A 48 2.76 5.58 5.60
CA LEU A 48 4.19 5.42 5.81
C LEU A 48 4.91 5.09 4.49
N ALA A 49 4.37 4.20 3.66
CA ALA A 49 4.96 3.87 2.37
C ALA A 49 5.00 5.08 1.40
N ILE A 50 3.99 5.96 1.43
CA ILE A 50 4.01 7.21 0.66
C ILE A 50 5.11 8.14 1.17
N VAL A 51 5.20 8.34 2.48
CA VAL A 51 6.19 9.24 3.07
C VAL A 51 7.61 8.72 2.81
N ASP A 52 7.83 7.42 2.94
CA ASP A 52 9.11 6.80 2.59
C ASP A 52 9.47 7.08 1.12
N LYS A 53 8.53 6.87 0.19
CA LYS A 53 8.76 7.04 -1.25
C LYS A 53 9.20 8.45 -1.66
N PHE A 54 8.73 9.48 -0.96
CA PHE A 54 8.98 10.89 -1.33
C PHE A 54 9.97 11.60 -0.43
N PHE A 55 10.15 11.16 0.82
CA PHE A 55 10.90 11.88 1.84
C PHE A 55 11.92 11.01 2.60
N ASP A 56 11.92 9.68 2.40
CA ASP A 56 12.77 8.73 3.14
C ASP A 56 12.65 8.89 4.67
N ASP A 57 11.47 9.30 5.16
CA ASP A 57 11.25 9.74 6.55
C ASP A 57 10.18 8.91 7.30
N ALA A 58 9.84 7.73 6.80
CA ALA A 58 8.76 6.92 7.38
C ALA A 58 9.02 6.54 8.84
N LEU A 59 10.29 6.31 9.23
CA LEU A 59 10.64 5.94 10.60
C LEU A 59 10.33 7.05 11.61
N ASN A 60 10.62 8.31 11.28
CA ASN A 60 10.35 9.43 12.19
C ASN A 60 8.85 9.68 12.30
N LEU A 61 8.12 9.62 11.18
CA LEU A 61 6.67 9.69 11.22
C LEU A 61 6.05 8.56 12.05
N ALA A 62 6.50 7.32 11.86
CA ALA A 62 6.01 6.17 12.62
C ALA A 62 6.23 6.34 14.13
N ARG A 63 7.38 6.88 14.54
CA ARG A 63 7.65 7.19 15.95
C ARG A 63 6.68 8.22 16.51
N SER A 64 6.37 9.27 15.76
CA SER A 64 5.42 10.31 16.19
C SER A 64 3.99 9.78 16.35
N LEU A 65 3.59 8.76 15.59
CA LEU A 65 2.24 8.18 15.66
C LEU A 65 2.00 7.31 16.92
N VAL A 66 3.07 6.76 17.53
CA VAL A 66 2.95 5.89 18.71
C VAL A 66 2.75 6.67 20.01
N PHE A 67 3.05 7.98 20.02
CA PHE A 67 2.94 8.85 21.20
C PHE A 67 1.70 9.76 21.21
N VAL A 68 0.61 9.34 20.55
CA VAL A 68 -0.70 10.01 20.62
C VAL A 68 -1.50 9.53 21.83
#